data_AF-A0AAU3GPW6-F1
#
_entry.id   AF-A0AAU3GPW6-F1
#
_cell.length_a   1.000
_cell.length_b   1.000
_cell.length_c   1.000
_cell.angle_alpha   90.00
_cell.angle_beta   90.00
_cell.angle_gamma   90.00
#
_symmetry.space_group_name_H-M   'P 1'
#
loop_
_entity.id
_entity.type
_entity.pdbx_description
1 polymer ?
#
loop_
_entity_poly.entity_id
_entity_poly.type
_entity_poly.pdbx_seq_one_letter_code
_entity_poly.pdbx_strand_id
1 'polypeptide(L)'
;MPALQWTSDFLMWLFAFDDEFCDEGPVAASPDATLLIITKLQRIVEVPWAAPTDDNYSAALHELRLRLDDLTTPVQTARWSASFRAYLQGQIWMAANGAQGRIPTLSDHLAVRLDSSGVKIFSTLSEIIHGYDLPAADYERHDIRGFVEVFASIIGWSNDLVSYHKERERSQEGYGNIVDLIAYERGCTLEEAVSETAMMHTRAMALYLRLRDQILRDAGPELRRWITDCDSWIRADYDWSLTTNRYVNPENPADLPAGSAASPFQEREADLPLPIASIAWWWTLLKD
;
A
#
# COMPACT_ATOMS: atom_id res chain seq x y z
N MET A 1 -1.34 -22.37 10.54
CA MET A 1 -1.83 -21.18 11.27
C MET A 1 -2.99 -20.60 10.46
N PRO A 2 -4.26 -20.74 10.91
CA PRO A 2 -5.44 -20.34 10.11
C PRO A 2 -5.41 -18.88 9.65
N ALA A 3 -5.03 -17.95 10.54
CA ALA A 3 -4.93 -16.53 10.20
C ALA A 3 -3.86 -16.21 9.15
N LEU A 4 -2.72 -16.91 9.17
CA LEU A 4 -1.69 -16.76 8.14
C LEU A 4 -2.18 -17.27 6.78
N GLN A 5 -2.85 -18.43 6.74
CA GLN A 5 -3.44 -18.95 5.50
C GLN A 5 -4.47 -17.98 4.93
N TRP A 6 -5.37 -17.49 5.78
CA TRP A 6 -6.36 -16.49 5.37
C TRP A 6 -5.71 -15.22 4.80
N THR A 7 -4.64 -14.75 5.45
CA THR A 7 -3.89 -13.58 4.97
C THR A 7 -3.27 -13.85 3.60
N SER A 8 -2.64 -15.01 3.40
CA SER A 8 -2.08 -15.38 2.10
C SER A 8 -3.15 -15.47 1.02
N ASP A 9 -4.30 -16.09 1.30
CA ASP A 9 -5.41 -16.19 0.36
C ASP A 9 -5.98 -14.79 0.01
N PHE A 10 -6.11 -13.92 1.02
CA PHE A 10 -6.57 -12.55 0.82
C PHE A 10 -5.59 -11.72 -0.01
N LEU A 11 -4.29 -11.83 0.23
CA LEU A 11 -3.28 -11.12 -0.59
C LEU A 11 -3.26 -11.65 -2.03
N MET A 12 -3.44 -12.96 -2.24
CA MET A 12 -3.59 -13.52 -3.58
C MET A 12 -4.85 -12.99 -4.29
N TRP A 13 -5.97 -12.91 -3.58
CA TRP A 13 -7.19 -12.30 -4.09
C TRP A 13 -6.96 -10.83 -4.45
N LEU A 14 -6.29 -10.07 -3.57
CA LEU A 14 -6.02 -8.64 -3.75
C LEU A 14 -5.20 -8.41 -5.03
N PHE A 15 -4.07 -9.10 -5.19
CA PHE A 15 -3.23 -8.95 -6.38
C PHE A 15 -3.95 -9.37 -7.67
N ALA A 16 -4.71 -10.47 -7.64
CA ALA A 16 -5.42 -10.93 -8.83
C ALA A 16 -6.55 -9.96 -9.22
N PHE A 17 -7.29 -9.45 -8.25
CA PHE A 17 -8.35 -8.46 -8.48
C PHE A 17 -7.77 -7.14 -9.00
N ASP A 18 -6.67 -6.67 -8.40
CA ASP A 18 -6.00 -5.44 -8.80
C ASP A 18 -5.53 -5.52 -10.26
N ASP A 19 -4.80 -6.59 -10.62
CA ASP A 19 -4.33 -6.83 -11.99
C ASP A 19 -5.51 -6.87 -12.99
N GLU A 20 -6.58 -7.63 -12.72
CA GLU A 20 -7.65 -7.88 -13.70
C GLU A 20 -8.71 -6.77 -13.78
N PHE A 21 -9.01 -6.08 -12.68
CA PHE A 21 -10.12 -5.12 -12.61
C PHE A 21 -9.70 -3.66 -12.43
N CYS A 22 -8.52 -3.42 -11.87
CA CYS A 22 -8.07 -2.07 -11.54
C CYS A 22 -6.99 -1.55 -12.49
N ASP A 23 -6.04 -2.40 -12.86
CA ASP A 23 -4.93 -2.06 -13.75
C ASP A 23 -5.24 -2.42 -15.21
N GLU A 24 -5.86 -3.57 -15.43
CA GLU A 24 -6.14 -4.10 -16.76
C GLU A 24 -7.64 -4.28 -17.03
N GLY A 25 -7.95 -4.63 -18.27
CA GLY A 25 -9.29 -5.03 -18.66
C GLY A 25 -10.29 -3.88 -18.86
N PRO A 26 -11.53 -4.22 -19.26
CA PRO A 26 -12.55 -3.24 -19.62
C PRO A 26 -13.11 -2.47 -18.40
N VAL A 27 -12.96 -3.02 -17.19
CA VAL A 27 -13.44 -2.38 -15.96
C VAL A 27 -12.55 -1.19 -15.61
N ALA A 28 -11.22 -1.36 -15.62
CA ALA A 28 -10.25 -0.29 -15.34
C ALA A 28 -10.45 0.95 -16.24
N ALA A 29 -10.88 0.73 -17.49
CA ALA A 29 -11.14 1.80 -18.46
C ALA A 29 -12.51 2.50 -18.28
N SER A 30 -13.38 2.03 -17.37
CA SER A 30 -14.74 2.55 -17.19
C SER A 30 -15.01 2.92 -15.73
N PRO A 31 -15.01 4.21 -15.39
CA PRO A 31 -15.26 4.67 -14.01
C PRO A 31 -16.60 4.18 -13.45
N ASP A 32 -17.63 4.08 -14.30
CA ASP A 32 -18.94 3.56 -13.92
C ASP A 32 -18.90 2.06 -13.60
N ALA A 33 -18.17 1.28 -14.40
CA ALA A 33 -17.99 -0.16 -14.15
C ALA A 33 -17.16 -0.39 -12.87
N THR A 34 -16.07 0.37 -12.70
CA THR A 34 -15.23 0.37 -11.49
C THR A 34 -16.06 0.68 -10.26
N LEU A 35 -16.83 1.77 -10.27
CA LEU A 35 -17.72 2.16 -9.18
C LEU A 35 -18.72 1.04 -8.84
N LEU A 36 -19.31 0.41 -9.84
CA LEU A 36 -20.29 -0.66 -9.64
C LEU A 36 -19.67 -1.88 -8.97
N ILE A 37 -18.54 -2.39 -9.46
CA ILE A 37 -17.89 -3.56 -8.87
C ILE A 37 -17.43 -3.27 -7.44
N ILE A 38 -16.83 -2.10 -7.20
CA ILE A 38 -16.37 -1.68 -5.86
C ILE A 38 -17.54 -1.59 -4.88
N THR A 39 -18.68 -1.05 -5.32
CA THR A 39 -19.89 -0.98 -4.49
C THR A 39 -20.39 -2.38 -4.09
N LYS A 40 -20.32 -3.35 -5.01
CA LYS A 40 -20.71 -4.75 -4.73
C LYS A 40 -19.73 -5.41 -3.75
N LEU A 41 -18.43 -5.25 -3.96
CA LEU A 41 -17.40 -5.81 -3.07
C LEU A 41 -17.48 -5.23 -1.66
N GLN A 42 -17.71 -3.92 -1.54
CA GLN A 42 -17.96 -3.28 -0.25
C GLN A 42 -19.20 -3.87 0.43
N ARG A 43 -20.28 -4.13 -0.33
CA ARG A 43 -21.49 -4.76 0.23
C ARG A 43 -21.23 -6.17 0.75
N ILE A 44 -20.40 -6.95 0.06
CA ILE A 44 -19.97 -8.29 0.50
C ILE A 44 -19.26 -8.23 1.85
N VAL A 45 -18.36 -7.26 2.03
CA VAL A 45 -17.62 -7.06 3.28
C VAL A 45 -18.53 -6.63 4.43
N GLU A 46 -19.50 -5.75 4.17
CA GLU A 46 -20.39 -5.19 5.19
C GLU A 46 -21.49 -6.14 5.64
N VAL A 47 -22.03 -6.96 4.73
CA VAL A 47 -23.15 -7.89 5.01
C VAL A 47 -22.93 -9.26 4.37
N PRO A 48 -21.90 -10.01 4.78
CA PRO A 48 -21.59 -11.31 4.18
C PRO A 48 -22.74 -12.33 4.28
N TRP A 49 -23.73 -12.14 5.13
CA TRP A 49 -24.90 -13.03 5.21
C TRP A 49 -25.95 -12.82 4.11
N ALA A 50 -25.86 -11.75 3.31
CA ALA A 50 -26.93 -11.38 2.36
C ALA A 50 -26.46 -10.81 1.02
N ALA A 51 -25.18 -10.45 0.88
CA ALA A 51 -24.69 -9.87 -0.37
C ALA A 51 -24.70 -10.89 -1.52
N PRO A 52 -25.17 -10.52 -2.72
CA PRO A 52 -25.05 -11.39 -3.89
C PRO A 52 -23.61 -11.43 -4.39
N THR A 53 -23.25 -12.53 -5.04
CA THR A 53 -21.97 -12.73 -5.71
C THR A 53 -22.24 -13.05 -7.18
N ASP A 54 -21.77 -12.19 -8.08
CA ASP A 54 -22.09 -12.30 -9.52
C ASP A 54 -20.93 -12.87 -10.36
N ASP A 55 -19.74 -12.97 -9.76
CA ASP A 55 -18.49 -13.38 -10.40
C ASP A 55 -17.55 -14.12 -9.42
N ASN A 56 -16.45 -14.66 -9.93
CA ASN A 56 -15.50 -15.45 -9.16
C ASN A 56 -14.76 -14.63 -8.08
N TYR A 57 -14.45 -13.36 -8.32
CA TYR A 57 -13.80 -12.49 -7.34
C TYR A 57 -14.75 -12.12 -6.20
N SER A 58 -15.99 -11.77 -6.54
CA SER A 58 -17.05 -11.55 -5.57
C SER A 58 -17.30 -12.79 -4.71
N ALA A 59 -17.34 -13.98 -5.31
CA ALA A 59 -17.50 -15.24 -4.58
C ALA A 59 -16.30 -15.57 -3.67
N ALA A 60 -15.08 -15.36 -4.15
CA ALA A 60 -13.86 -15.57 -3.37
C ALA A 60 -13.74 -14.59 -2.19
N LEU A 61 -14.05 -13.30 -2.40
CA LEU A 61 -14.07 -12.30 -1.33
C LEU A 61 -15.13 -12.63 -0.28
N HIS A 62 -16.30 -13.11 -0.72
CA HIS A 62 -17.38 -13.51 0.18
C HIS A 62 -16.95 -14.67 1.08
N GLU A 63 -16.33 -15.69 0.51
CA GLU A 63 -15.78 -16.82 1.26
C GLU A 63 -14.69 -16.37 2.25
N LEU A 64 -13.76 -15.51 1.82
CA LEU A 64 -12.74 -14.92 2.69
C LEU A 64 -13.37 -14.15 3.85
N ARG A 65 -14.39 -13.33 3.57
CA ARG A 65 -15.08 -12.55 4.58
C ARG A 65 -15.77 -13.46 5.60
N LEU A 66 -16.37 -14.57 5.19
CA LEU A 66 -16.98 -15.54 6.13
C LEU A 66 -15.92 -16.17 7.05
N ARG A 67 -14.76 -16.57 6.52
CA ARG A 67 -13.65 -17.09 7.33
C ARG A 67 -13.08 -16.07 8.31
N LEU A 68 -13.11 -14.79 7.95
CA LEU A 68 -12.56 -13.71 8.77
C LEU A 68 -13.30 -13.56 10.12
N ASP A 69 -14.60 -13.84 10.17
CA ASP A 69 -15.41 -13.75 11.41
C ASP A 69 -14.92 -14.72 12.50
N ASP A 70 -14.36 -15.87 12.11
CA ASP A 70 -13.81 -16.85 13.05
C ASP A 70 -12.39 -16.51 13.53
N LEU A 71 -11.74 -15.54 12.88
CA LEU A 71 -10.34 -15.18 13.10
C LEU A 71 -10.16 -13.84 13.83
N THR A 72 -11.21 -13.01 13.89
CA THR A 72 -11.07 -11.61 14.32
C THR A 72 -12.08 -11.21 15.37
N THR A 73 -11.67 -10.24 16.20
CA THR A 73 -12.62 -9.48 17.01
C THR A 73 -13.41 -8.51 16.12
N PRO A 74 -14.62 -8.08 16.51
CA PRO A 74 -15.39 -7.10 15.74
C PRO A 74 -14.62 -5.79 15.45
N VAL A 75 -13.70 -5.41 16.35
CA VAL A 75 -12.84 -4.22 16.19
C VAL A 75 -11.82 -4.45 15.09
N GLN A 76 -11.14 -5.60 15.07
CA GLN A 76 -10.20 -5.97 14.02
C GLN A 76 -10.89 -6.07 12.66
N THR A 77 -12.07 -6.70 12.59
CA THR A 77 -12.87 -6.77 11.35
C THR A 77 -13.22 -5.36 10.85
N ALA A 78 -13.63 -4.46 11.75
CA ALA A 78 -13.98 -3.08 11.40
C ALA A 78 -12.78 -2.29 10.86
N ARG A 79 -11.59 -2.42 11.46
CA ARG A 79 -10.36 -1.79 10.98
C ARG A 79 -9.95 -2.29 9.62
N TRP A 80 -9.88 -3.61 9.44
CA TRP A 80 -9.57 -4.21 8.14
C TRP A 80 -10.58 -3.76 7.07
N SER A 81 -11.88 -3.77 7.39
CA SER A 81 -12.94 -3.33 6.47
C SER A 81 -12.82 -1.86 6.10
N ALA A 82 -12.39 -1.00 7.02
CA ALA A 82 -12.17 0.41 6.76
C ALA A 82 -10.98 0.62 5.81
N SER A 83 -9.84 -0.05 6.06
CA SER A 83 -8.67 0.02 5.17
C SER A 83 -8.95 -0.57 3.80
N PHE A 84 -9.69 -1.68 3.73
CA PHE A 84 -10.08 -2.29 2.45
C PHE A 84 -11.07 -1.40 1.67
N ARG A 85 -12.01 -0.75 2.35
CA ARG A 85 -12.89 0.25 1.73
C ARG A 85 -12.09 1.42 1.15
N ALA A 86 -11.10 1.92 1.89
CA ALA A 86 -10.25 3.03 1.43
C ALA A 86 -9.46 2.64 0.17
N TYR A 87 -8.89 1.42 0.14
CA TYR A 87 -8.28 0.84 -1.06
C TYR A 87 -9.24 0.87 -2.25
N LEU A 88 -10.43 0.26 -2.10
CA LEU A 88 -11.41 0.20 -3.18
C LEU A 88 -11.81 1.60 -3.65
N GLN A 89 -12.05 2.55 -2.74
CA GLN A 89 -12.40 3.93 -3.10
C GLN A 89 -11.31 4.63 -3.92
N GLY A 90 -10.04 4.37 -3.61
CA GLY A 90 -8.90 4.88 -4.38
C GLY A 90 -8.94 4.45 -5.85
N GLN A 91 -9.36 3.21 -6.14
CA GLN A 91 -9.43 2.69 -7.51
C GLN A 91 -10.44 3.44 -8.38
N ILE A 92 -11.52 3.97 -7.79
CA ILE A 92 -12.50 4.81 -8.51
C ILE A 92 -11.84 6.08 -9.04
N TRP A 93 -11.00 6.73 -8.22
CA TRP A 93 -10.30 7.94 -8.61
C TRP A 93 -9.27 7.67 -9.71
N MET A 94 -8.55 6.54 -9.61
CA MET A 94 -7.60 6.08 -10.63
C MET A 94 -8.31 5.88 -11.98
N ALA A 95 -9.41 5.11 -12.00
CA ALA A 95 -10.21 4.87 -13.20
C ALA A 95 -10.77 6.18 -13.79
N ALA A 96 -11.28 7.09 -12.95
CA ALA A 96 -11.81 8.38 -13.38
C ALA A 96 -10.76 9.29 -14.02
N ASN A 97 -9.51 9.24 -13.55
CA ASN A 97 -8.42 9.99 -14.18
C ASN A 97 -7.96 9.34 -15.48
N GLY A 98 -7.80 8.01 -15.49
CA GLY A 98 -7.42 7.25 -16.69
C GLY A 98 -8.41 7.46 -17.84
N ALA A 99 -9.72 7.33 -17.57
CA ALA A 99 -10.76 7.51 -18.58
C ALA A 99 -10.83 8.94 -19.16
N GLN A 100 -10.30 9.95 -18.45
CA GLN A 100 -10.27 11.33 -18.90
C GLN A 100 -8.89 11.77 -19.41
N GLY A 101 -7.89 10.88 -19.42
CA GLY A 101 -6.49 11.22 -19.72
C GLY A 101 -5.93 12.31 -18.79
N ARG A 102 -6.42 12.39 -17.54
CA ARG A 102 -5.98 13.38 -16.57
C ARG A 102 -4.76 12.86 -15.83
N ILE A 103 -3.68 13.64 -15.88
CA ILE A 103 -2.48 13.38 -15.10
C ILE A 103 -2.60 14.20 -13.81
N PRO A 104 -2.67 13.56 -12.63
CA PRO A 104 -2.73 14.28 -11.35
C PRO A 104 -1.42 15.01 -11.06
N THR A 105 -1.42 15.92 -10.09
CA THR A 105 -0.15 16.37 -9.51
C THR A 105 0.44 15.27 -8.62
N LEU A 106 1.75 15.28 -8.38
CA LEU A 106 2.43 14.39 -7.45
C LEU A 106 1.80 14.46 -6.05
N SER A 107 1.43 15.66 -5.61
CA SER A 107 0.77 15.86 -4.32
C SER A 107 -0.61 15.18 -4.27
N ASP A 108 -1.44 15.34 -5.30
CA ASP A 108 -2.78 14.73 -5.37
C ASP A 108 -2.70 13.22 -5.51
N HIS A 109 -1.77 12.74 -6.35
CA HIS A 109 -1.53 11.31 -6.53
C HIS A 109 -1.12 10.67 -5.21
N LEU A 110 -0.14 11.22 -4.48
CA LEU A 110 0.28 10.65 -3.19
C LEU A 110 -0.84 10.67 -2.16
N ALA A 111 -1.70 11.70 -2.14
CA ALA A 111 -2.84 11.75 -1.22
C ALA A 111 -3.82 10.58 -1.43
N VAL A 112 -3.99 10.12 -2.68
CA VAL A 112 -4.85 8.98 -3.01
C VAL A 112 -4.09 7.65 -2.91
N ARG A 113 -2.83 7.59 -3.35
CA ARG A 113 -1.97 6.40 -3.40
C ARG A 113 -1.73 5.79 -2.02
N LEU A 114 -1.74 6.61 -0.97
CA LEU A 114 -1.69 6.16 0.42
C LEU A 114 -2.78 5.14 0.75
N ASP A 115 -3.96 5.27 0.15
CA ASP A 115 -5.07 4.32 0.33
C ASP A 115 -5.16 3.35 -0.85
N SER A 116 -5.03 3.83 -2.09
CA SER A 116 -5.24 3.04 -3.32
C SER A 116 -4.18 1.96 -3.55
N SER A 117 -3.00 2.04 -2.93
CA SER A 117 -1.98 0.99 -2.99
C SER A 117 -2.34 -0.28 -2.20
N GLY A 118 -3.36 -0.23 -1.34
CA GLY A 118 -3.75 -1.36 -0.49
C GLY A 118 -2.79 -1.66 0.67
N VAL A 119 -1.62 -1.00 0.73
CA VAL A 119 -0.57 -1.30 1.72
C VAL A 119 -1.01 -1.02 3.16
N LYS A 120 -1.85 -0.01 3.39
CA LYS A 120 -2.39 0.27 4.74
C LYS A 120 -3.15 -0.91 5.33
N ILE A 121 -3.70 -1.80 4.49
CA ILE A 121 -4.35 -3.04 4.95
C ILE A 121 -3.35 -3.91 5.72
N PHE A 122 -2.07 -3.93 5.35
CA PHE A 122 -1.05 -4.76 5.98
C PHE A 122 -0.87 -4.41 7.46
N SER A 123 -1.03 -3.13 7.81
CA SER A 123 -1.01 -2.67 9.20
C SER A 123 -2.14 -3.28 10.05
N THR A 124 -3.26 -3.67 9.44
CA THR A 124 -4.40 -4.31 10.11
C THR A 124 -4.26 -5.84 10.15
N LEU A 125 -3.53 -6.43 9.19
CA LEU A 125 -3.34 -7.88 9.11
C LEU A 125 -2.47 -8.42 10.25
N SER A 126 -1.56 -7.61 10.77
CA SER A 126 -0.65 -7.98 11.86
C SER A 126 -1.36 -8.48 13.12
N GLU A 127 -2.37 -7.74 13.60
CA GLU A 127 -3.18 -8.12 14.77
C GLU A 127 -3.91 -9.46 14.57
N ILE A 128 -4.37 -9.70 13.33
CA ILE A 128 -5.11 -10.90 12.91
C ILE A 128 -4.18 -12.13 12.88
N ILE A 129 -3.02 -12.00 12.23
CA ILE A 129 -2.04 -13.09 12.09
C ILE A 129 -1.53 -13.54 13.45
N HIS A 130 -1.27 -12.58 14.32
CA HIS A 130 -0.60 -12.78 15.60
C HIS A 130 -1.53 -12.91 16.81
N GLY A 131 -2.84 -12.72 16.61
CA GLY A 131 -3.89 -12.95 17.60
C GLY A 131 -3.81 -12.03 18.82
N TYR A 132 -3.61 -10.73 18.62
CA TYR A 132 -3.68 -9.73 19.70
C TYR A 132 -4.51 -8.52 19.28
N ASP A 133 -5.05 -7.80 20.27
CA ASP A 133 -5.79 -6.56 20.04
C ASP A 133 -4.92 -5.36 20.42
N LEU A 134 -4.60 -4.52 19.44
CA LEU A 134 -4.06 -3.19 19.65
C LEU A 134 -5.21 -2.28 20.16
N PRO A 135 -5.04 -1.59 21.30
CA PRO A 135 -6.06 -0.67 21.79
C PRO A 135 -6.40 0.41 20.77
N ALA A 136 -7.69 0.69 20.57
CA ALA A 136 -8.12 1.75 19.66
C ALA A 136 -7.56 3.13 20.06
N ALA A 137 -7.40 3.37 21.37
CA ALA A 137 -6.78 4.59 21.88
C ALA A 137 -5.30 4.75 21.46
N ASP A 138 -4.60 3.64 21.17
CA ASP A 138 -3.25 3.67 20.62
C ASP A 138 -3.29 3.82 19.09
N TYR A 139 -4.09 3.00 18.41
CA TYR A 139 -4.15 2.98 16.94
C TYR A 139 -4.64 4.32 16.35
N GLU A 140 -5.59 4.99 17.00
CA GLU A 140 -6.20 6.24 16.52
C GLU A 140 -5.37 7.49 16.90
N ARG A 141 -4.19 7.34 17.50
CA ARG A 141 -3.32 8.48 17.78
C ARG A 141 -2.85 9.13 16.47
N HIS A 142 -2.77 10.45 16.49
CA HIS A 142 -2.28 11.25 15.37
C HIS A 142 -0.87 10.84 14.90
N ASP A 143 0.05 10.53 15.83
CA ASP A 143 1.40 10.10 15.47
C ASP A 143 1.44 8.68 14.89
N ILE A 144 0.55 7.79 15.33
CA ILE A 144 0.38 6.45 14.73
C ILE A 144 -0.21 6.56 13.32
N ARG A 145 -1.16 7.45 13.08
CA ARG A 145 -1.70 7.68 11.73
C ARG A 145 -0.61 8.09 10.75
N GLY A 146 0.22 9.07 11.11
CA GLY A 146 1.35 9.47 10.28
C GLY A 146 2.40 8.37 10.13
N PHE A 147 2.67 7.60 11.20
CA PHE A 147 3.54 6.43 11.12
C PHE A 147 3.04 5.39 10.09
N VAL A 148 1.73 5.10 10.06
CA VAL A 148 1.12 4.19 9.08
C VAL A 148 1.24 4.73 7.65
N GLU A 149 1.08 6.03 7.44
CA GLU A 149 1.25 6.64 6.11
C GLU A 149 2.69 6.56 5.61
N VAL A 150 3.67 6.80 6.48
CA VAL A 150 5.10 6.64 6.14
C VAL A 150 5.42 5.17 5.87
N PHE A 151 4.96 4.25 6.72
CA PHE A 151 5.06 2.80 6.53
C PHE A 151 4.50 2.37 5.16
N ALA A 152 3.30 2.84 4.82
CA ALA A 152 2.64 2.49 3.57
C ALA A 152 3.39 3.05 2.35
N SER A 153 3.94 4.26 2.47
CA SER A 153 4.70 4.90 1.39
C SER A 153 6.02 4.20 1.09
N ILE A 154 6.71 3.68 2.11
CA ILE A 154 7.95 2.90 1.94
C ILE A 154 7.71 1.68 1.05
N ILE A 155 6.70 0.88 1.40
CA ILE A 155 6.35 -0.33 0.64
C ILE A 155 5.79 0.07 -0.74
N GLY A 156 4.91 1.07 -0.81
CA GLY A 156 4.31 1.54 -2.07
C GLY A 156 5.35 2.04 -3.07
N TRP A 157 6.31 2.88 -2.66
CA TRP A 157 7.34 3.39 -3.56
C TRP A 157 8.39 2.33 -3.88
N SER A 158 8.65 1.39 -2.97
CA SER A 158 9.45 0.20 -3.30
C SER A 158 8.78 -0.62 -4.39
N ASN A 159 7.47 -0.83 -4.27
CA ASN A 159 6.66 -1.49 -5.27
C ASN A 159 6.76 -0.78 -6.62
N ASP A 160 6.48 0.53 -6.67
CA ASP A 160 6.54 1.32 -7.90
C ASP A 160 7.91 1.21 -8.60
N LEU A 161 9.01 1.14 -7.84
CA LEU A 161 10.36 0.96 -8.40
C LEU A 161 10.59 -0.45 -8.97
N VAL A 162 10.23 -1.51 -8.22
CA VAL A 162 10.49 -2.90 -8.66
C VAL A 162 9.49 -3.38 -9.71
N SER A 163 8.28 -2.83 -9.72
CA SER A 163 7.23 -3.16 -10.67
C SER A 163 7.36 -2.40 -11.99
N TYR A 164 8.14 -1.30 -12.02
CA TYR A 164 8.24 -0.42 -13.17
C TYR A 164 8.56 -1.14 -14.48
N HIS A 165 9.50 -2.11 -14.44
CA HIS A 165 9.90 -2.89 -15.62
C HIS A 165 8.70 -3.62 -16.26
N LYS A 166 7.89 -4.32 -15.46
CA LYS A 166 6.71 -5.03 -15.99
C LYS A 166 5.56 -4.08 -16.37
N GLU A 167 5.43 -2.93 -15.71
CA GLU A 167 4.31 -2.00 -15.91
C GLU A 167 4.46 -1.20 -17.21
N ARG A 168 5.69 -0.78 -17.55
CA ARG A 168 5.98 -0.10 -18.81
C ARG A 168 5.70 -0.94 -20.05
N GLU A 169 5.76 -2.26 -19.93
CA GLU A 169 5.45 -3.18 -21.04
C GLU A 169 3.95 -3.24 -21.31
N ARG A 170 3.13 -2.99 -20.29
CA ARG A 170 1.67 -3.13 -20.35
C ARG A 170 0.96 -1.83 -20.69
N SER A 171 1.51 -0.68 -20.32
CA SER A 171 0.87 0.62 -20.53
C SER A 171 1.81 1.62 -21.24
N GLN A 172 1.30 2.27 -22.29
CA GLN A 172 2.03 3.36 -22.98
C GLN A 172 1.85 4.72 -22.27
N GLU A 173 0.90 4.81 -21.32
CA GLU A 173 0.52 6.03 -20.62
C GLU A 173 0.60 5.80 -19.09
N GLY A 174 1.83 5.66 -18.58
CA GLY A 174 2.18 5.17 -17.24
C GLY A 174 1.89 6.08 -16.04
N TYR A 175 0.79 6.83 -16.01
CA TYR A 175 0.54 7.83 -14.95
C TYR A 175 0.10 7.27 -13.59
N GLY A 176 0.03 5.95 -13.45
CA GLY A 176 -0.27 5.25 -12.20
C GLY A 176 0.96 5.00 -11.32
N ASN A 177 2.16 5.08 -11.89
CA ASN A 177 3.43 4.87 -11.20
C ASN A 177 4.08 6.22 -10.86
N ILE A 178 4.65 6.33 -9.65
CA ILE A 178 5.26 7.59 -9.19
C ILE A 178 6.44 8.05 -10.06
N VAL A 179 7.19 7.11 -10.67
CA VAL A 179 8.35 7.42 -11.52
C VAL A 179 7.91 8.20 -12.76
N ASP A 180 6.91 7.72 -13.48
CA ASP A 180 6.35 8.39 -14.66
C ASP A 180 5.73 9.74 -14.28
N LEU A 181 5.10 9.83 -13.10
CA LEU A 181 4.49 11.06 -12.61
C LEU A 181 5.54 12.14 -12.29
N ILE A 182 6.64 11.76 -11.63
CA ILE A 182 7.75 12.67 -11.35
C ILE A 182 8.39 13.13 -12.66
N ALA A 183 8.66 12.20 -13.59
CA ALA A 183 9.23 12.54 -14.89
C ALA A 183 8.35 13.55 -15.64
N TYR A 184 7.03 13.35 -15.63
CA TYR A 184 6.07 14.25 -16.25
C TYR A 184 6.02 15.62 -15.55
N GLU A 185 5.82 15.66 -14.23
CA GLU A 185 5.63 16.92 -13.49
C GLU A 185 6.91 17.78 -13.46
N ARG A 186 8.09 17.14 -13.38
CA ARG A 186 9.38 17.84 -13.31
C ARG A 186 10.01 18.09 -14.68
N GLY A 187 9.51 17.43 -15.73
CA GLY A 187 10.11 17.50 -17.07
C GLY A 187 11.52 16.92 -17.12
N CYS A 188 11.79 15.89 -16.32
CA CYS A 188 13.10 15.24 -16.21
C CYS A 188 13.14 13.88 -16.93
N THR A 189 14.33 13.30 -17.01
CA THR A 189 14.52 11.95 -17.55
C THR A 189 13.99 10.88 -16.59
N LEU A 190 13.73 9.68 -17.11
CA LEU A 190 13.32 8.55 -16.28
C LEU A 190 14.39 8.17 -15.24
N GLU A 191 15.67 8.28 -15.57
CA GLU A 191 16.77 8.00 -14.63
C GLU A 191 16.78 9.00 -13.46
N GLU A 192 16.53 10.28 -13.75
CA GLU A 192 16.38 11.32 -12.72
C GLU A 192 15.13 11.05 -11.85
N ALA A 193 14.01 10.65 -12.45
CA ALA A 193 12.79 10.33 -11.72
C ALA A 193 12.91 9.08 -10.83
N VAL A 194 13.60 8.03 -11.30
CA VAL A 194 13.94 6.85 -10.49
C VAL A 194 14.83 7.26 -9.31
N SER A 195 15.83 8.10 -9.55
CA SER A 195 16.72 8.60 -8.50
C SER A 195 15.98 9.44 -7.46
N GLU A 196 15.05 10.31 -7.89
CA GLU A 196 14.19 11.10 -7.00
C GLU A 196 13.28 10.19 -6.16
N THR A 197 12.66 9.18 -6.78
CA THR A 197 11.82 8.20 -6.08
C THR A 197 12.62 7.41 -5.03
N ALA A 198 13.83 6.97 -5.36
CA ALA A 198 14.72 6.28 -4.42
C ALA A 198 15.12 7.19 -3.24
N MET A 199 15.35 8.48 -3.48
CA MET A 199 15.60 9.46 -2.43
C MET A 199 14.37 9.71 -1.55
N MET A 200 13.16 9.75 -2.15
CA MET A 200 11.90 9.83 -1.41
C MET A 200 11.75 8.65 -0.46
N HIS A 201 11.93 7.43 -0.97
CA HIS A 201 11.93 6.20 -0.18
C HIS A 201 12.95 6.26 0.97
N THR A 202 14.18 6.71 0.68
CA THR A 202 15.26 6.82 1.67
C THR A 202 14.88 7.79 2.81
N ARG A 203 14.34 8.96 2.49
CA ARG A 203 13.86 9.95 3.46
C ARG A 203 12.69 9.42 4.29
N ALA A 204 11.74 8.73 3.67
CA ALA A 204 10.64 8.10 4.39
C ALA A 204 11.12 6.99 5.35
N MET A 205 12.10 6.17 4.93
CA MET A 205 12.71 5.17 5.82
C MET A 205 13.41 5.81 7.02
N ALA A 206 14.18 6.88 6.80
CA ALA A 206 14.83 7.61 7.89
C ALA A 206 13.80 8.19 8.88
N LEU A 207 12.73 8.81 8.36
CA LEU A 207 11.62 9.31 9.18
C LEU A 207 10.92 8.18 9.94
N TYR A 208 10.64 7.06 9.28
CA TYR A 208 10.00 5.88 9.87
C TYR A 208 10.79 5.39 11.09
N LEU A 209 12.11 5.20 10.96
CA LEU A 209 12.96 4.74 12.06
C LEU A 209 12.96 5.72 13.24
N ARG A 210 12.98 7.03 12.97
CA ARG A 210 12.93 8.06 14.03
C ARG A 210 11.58 8.11 14.73
N LEU A 211 10.47 8.04 13.98
CA LEU A 211 9.12 7.97 14.56
C LEU A 211 8.95 6.68 15.36
N ARG A 212 9.41 5.55 14.83
CA ARG A 212 9.43 4.26 15.51
C ARG A 212 10.10 4.36 16.87
N ASP A 213 11.34 4.83 16.90
CA ASP A 213 12.11 4.93 18.14
C ASP A 213 11.47 5.92 19.12
N GLN A 214 10.87 7.00 18.62
CA GLN A 214 10.10 7.95 19.44
C GLN A 214 8.86 7.31 20.08
N ILE A 215 8.03 6.64 19.29
CA ILE A 215 6.79 6.01 19.76
C ILE A 215 7.10 4.90 20.75
N LEU A 216 8.16 4.12 20.49
CA LEU A 216 8.59 3.02 21.34
C LEU A 216 9.08 3.44 22.73
N ARG A 217 9.35 4.73 23.01
CA ARG A 217 9.72 5.18 24.36
C ARG A 217 8.58 5.00 25.36
N ASP A 218 7.35 5.27 24.92
CA ASP A 218 6.15 5.26 25.76
C ASP A 218 5.16 4.14 25.39
N ALA A 219 5.50 3.30 24.42
CA ALA A 219 4.63 2.24 23.92
C ALA A 219 4.38 1.13 24.95
N GLY A 220 3.10 0.81 25.16
CA GLY A 220 2.67 -0.42 25.80
C GLY A 220 3.07 -1.67 25.00
N PRO A 221 2.93 -2.86 25.58
CA PRO A 221 3.37 -4.12 24.95
C PRO A 221 2.71 -4.38 23.59
N GLU A 222 1.43 -4.04 23.44
CA GLU A 222 0.64 -4.35 22.24
C GLU A 222 1.07 -3.43 21.08
N LEU A 223 1.25 -2.13 21.37
CA LEU A 223 1.77 -1.17 20.39
C LEU A 223 3.22 -1.50 19.98
N ARG A 224 4.06 -1.93 20.92
CA ARG A 224 5.43 -2.36 20.61
C ARG A 224 5.46 -3.57 19.68
N ARG A 225 4.59 -4.55 19.93
CA ARG A 225 4.44 -5.72 19.07
C ARG A 225 3.98 -5.30 17.67
N TRP A 226 2.95 -4.46 17.59
CA TRP A 226 2.45 -3.96 16.32
C TRP A 226 3.49 -3.21 15.48
N ILE A 227 4.31 -2.37 16.12
CA ILE A 227 5.44 -1.71 15.44
C ILE A 227 6.46 -2.73 14.91
N THR A 228 6.72 -3.80 15.66
CA THR A 228 7.63 -4.87 15.22
C THR A 228 7.05 -5.63 14.02
N ASP A 229 5.72 -5.80 13.99
CA ASP A 229 5.04 -6.39 12.84
C ASP A 229 5.15 -5.47 11.60
N CYS A 230 5.04 -4.14 11.77
CA CYS A 230 5.30 -3.17 10.69
C CYS A 230 6.74 -3.26 10.16
N ASP A 231 7.74 -3.36 11.05
CA ASP A 231 9.15 -3.58 10.66
C ASP A 231 9.29 -4.85 9.80
N SER A 232 8.58 -5.92 10.19
CA SER A 232 8.59 -7.20 9.48
C SER A 232 7.95 -7.10 8.11
N TRP A 233 6.84 -6.35 7.97
CA TRP A 233 6.19 -6.13 6.68
C TRP A 233 7.08 -5.37 5.69
N ILE A 234 7.76 -4.31 6.12
CA ILE A 234 8.73 -3.58 5.29
C ILE A 234 9.81 -4.53 4.77
N ARG A 235 10.38 -5.36 5.66
CA ARG A 235 11.42 -6.31 5.26
C ARG A 235 10.89 -7.41 4.34
N ALA A 236 9.72 -7.94 4.66
CA ALA A 236 9.09 -9.01 3.90
C ALA A 236 8.74 -8.56 2.47
N ASP A 237 8.21 -7.34 2.32
CA ASP A 237 7.94 -6.74 1.01
C ASP A 237 9.22 -6.63 0.17
N TYR A 238 10.30 -6.13 0.77
CA TYR A 238 11.60 -6.04 0.11
C TYR A 238 12.11 -7.43 -0.34
N ASP A 239 12.12 -8.41 0.57
CA ASP A 239 12.63 -9.77 0.28
C ASP A 239 11.78 -10.47 -0.79
N TRP A 240 10.46 -10.37 -0.66
CA TRP A 240 9.55 -10.94 -1.64
C TRP A 240 9.71 -10.28 -3.00
N SER A 241 9.84 -8.95 -3.04
CA SER A 241 9.96 -8.18 -4.27
C SER A 241 11.18 -8.55 -5.11
N LEU A 242 12.30 -8.88 -4.47
CA LEU A 242 13.53 -9.28 -5.17
C LEU A 242 13.60 -10.76 -5.54
N THR A 243 12.66 -11.59 -5.07
CA THR A 243 12.70 -13.04 -5.27
C THR A 243 11.51 -13.60 -6.03
N THR A 244 10.40 -12.87 -6.09
CA THR A 244 9.18 -13.31 -6.76
C THR A 244 9.30 -13.24 -8.28
N ASN A 245 8.79 -14.27 -8.97
CA ASN A 245 8.67 -14.26 -10.44
C ASN A 245 7.81 -13.11 -10.96
N ARG A 246 6.94 -12.52 -10.11
CA ARG A 246 6.12 -11.36 -10.46
C ARG A 246 6.95 -10.15 -10.91
N TYR A 247 8.14 -9.93 -10.34
CA TYR A 247 9.00 -8.78 -10.67
C TYR A 247 10.33 -9.20 -11.31
N VAL A 248 10.92 -10.32 -10.88
CA VAL A 248 12.13 -10.85 -11.52
C VAL A 248 11.88 -11.16 -13.00
N ASN A 249 10.65 -11.59 -13.33
CA ASN A 249 10.19 -11.92 -14.67
C ASN A 249 11.20 -12.81 -15.46
N PRO A 250 11.33 -14.10 -15.14
CA PRO A 250 12.38 -14.95 -15.72
C PRO A 250 12.37 -15.05 -17.25
N GLU A 251 11.23 -14.80 -17.91
CA GLU A 251 11.09 -14.80 -19.36
C GLU A 251 11.60 -13.50 -20.00
N ASN A 252 11.57 -12.40 -19.26
CA ASN A 252 12.10 -11.10 -19.65
C ASN A 252 12.69 -10.37 -18.42
N PRO A 253 13.92 -10.74 -18.01
CA PRO A 253 14.45 -10.40 -16.70
C PRO A 253 14.57 -8.90 -16.45
N ALA A 254 14.07 -8.46 -15.29
CA ALA A 254 14.28 -7.10 -14.80
C ALA A 254 15.71 -6.92 -14.23
N ASP A 255 16.27 -5.72 -14.38
CA ASP A 255 17.56 -5.35 -13.75
C ASP A 255 17.35 -4.93 -12.29
N LEU A 256 17.09 -5.91 -11.42
CA LEU A 256 16.85 -5.70 -10.00
C LEU A 256 18.14 -5.83 -9.17
N PRO A 257 18.26 -5.10 -8.05
CA PRO A 257 19.44 -5.17 -7.20
C PRO A 257 19.59 -6.57 -6.56
N ALA A 258 20.83 -7.06 -6.48
CA ALA A 258 21.15 -8.35 -5.88
C ALA A 258 21.12 -8.37 -4.34
N GLY A 259 20.85 -7.23 -3.68
CA GLY A 259 20.85 -7.10 -2.23
C GLY A 259 20.64 -5.67 -1.74
N SER A 260 20.55 -5.49 -0.42
CA SER A 260 20.33 -4.18 0.20
C SER A 260 21.62 -3.38 0.33
N ALA A 261 21.52 -2.05 0.21
CA ALA A 261 22.63 -1.15 0.49
C ALA A 261 23.06 -1.28 1.97
N ALA A 262 24.37 -1.39 2.21
CA ALA A 262 24.94 -1.59 3.55
C ALA A 262 24.97 -0.32 4.43
N SER A 263 24.74 0.86 3.85
CA SER A 263 24.77 2.15 4.56
C SER A 263 23.68 3.06 4.01
N PRO A 264 22.52 3.19 4.67
CA PRO A 264 21.39 3.87 4.04
C PRO A 264 21.32 5.37 4.32
N PHE A 265 22.13 5.93 5.24
CA PHE A 265 21.78 7.22 5.87
C PHE A 265 22.96 8.18 6.14
N GLN A 266 24.00 8.22 5.31
CA GLN A 266 25.15 9.11 5.54
C GLN A 266 24.93 10.58 5.10
N GLU A 267 23.75 10.94 4.60
CA GLU A 267 23.49 12.27 4.05
C GLU A 267 22.55 13.07 4.93
N ARG A 268 22.92 14.33 5.23
CA ARG A 268 22.03 15.33 5.85
C ARG A 268 20.70 15.51 5.09
N GLU A 269 20.67 15.10 3.83
CA GLU A 269 19.48 15.15 2.98
C GLU A 269 18.41 14.13 3.35
N ALA A 270 18.77 12.99 3.95
CA ALA A 270 17.81 11.97 4.38
C ALA A 270 16.88 12.47 5.51
N ASP A 271 17.32 13.50 6.25
CA ASP A 271 16.56 14.13 7.34
C ASP A 271 15.63 15.26 6.89
N LEU A 272 15.74 15.71 5.63
CA LEU A 272 14.95 16.84 5.13
C LEU A 272 13.52 16.41 4.78
N PRO A 273 12.50 17.20 5.17
CA PRO A 273 11.13 16.94 4.74
C PRO A 273 11.00 16.90 3.22
N LEU A 274 10.14 16.01 2.74
CA LEU A 274 9.76 16.02 1.33
C LEU A 274 8.93 17.27 1.03
N PRO A 275 9.26 18.07 0.00
CA PRO A 275 8.56 19.29 -0.34
C PRO A 275 7.25 19.01 -1.10
N ILE A 276 6.46 18.05 -0.63
CA ILE A 276 5.20 17.61 -1.24
C ILE A 276 4.06 17.84 -0.25
N ALA A 277 3.13 18.74 -0.61
CA ALA A 277 2.18 19.34 0.32
C ALA A 277 1.31 18.30 1.08
N SER A 278 0.88 17.24 0.41
CA SER A 278 0.03 16.20 1.00
C SER A 278 0.72 15.38 2.11
N ILE A 279 2.06 15.34 2.13
CA ILE A 279 2.82 14.45 3.03
C ILE A 279 3.91 15.17 3.85
N ALA A 280 4.20 16.43 3.55
CA ALA A 280 5.23 17.21 4.25
C ALA A 280 4.98 17.30 5.77
N TRP A 281 3.72 17.20 6.19
CA TRP A 281 3.32 17.25 7.59
C TRP A 281 3.88 16.08 8.43
N TRP A 282 4.27 14.95 7.84
CA TRP A 282 4.80 13.80 8.60
C TRP A 282 6.04 14.16 9.42
N TRP A 283 6.89 15.06 8.93
CA TRP A 283 8.09 15.50 9.66
C TRP A 283 7.75 16.36 10.89
N THR A 284 6.55 16.93 10.97
CA THR A 284 6.09 17.69 12.15
C THR A 284 5.74 16.79 13.33
N LEU A 285 5.69 15.47 13.12
CA LEU A 285 5.42 14.47 14.16
C LEU A 285 6.64 14.18 15.05
N LEU A 286 7.84 14.50 14.55
CA LEU A 286 9.07 14.35 15.32
C LEU A 286 9.08 15.40 16.42
N LYS A 287 9.31 14.94 17.66
CA LYS A 287 9.52 15.79 18.81
C LYS A 287 11.01 16.13 18.90
N ASP A 288 11.30 17.36 19.34
CA ASP A 288 12.66 17.81 19.67
C ASP A 288 13.32 16.95 20.75
#